data_AF-A0A7G3BZZ9-F1
#
_entry.id   AF-A0A7G3BZZ9-F1
#
_cell.length_a   1.000
_cell.length_b   1.000
_cell.length_c   1.000
_cell.angle_alpha   90.00
_cell.angle_beta   90.00
_cell.angle_gamma   90.00
#
_symmetry.space_group_name_H-M   'P 1'
#
loop_
_entity.id
_entity.type
_entity.pdbx_description
1 polymer ?
#
loop_
_entity_poly.entity_id
_entity_poly.type
_entity_poly.pdbx_seq_one_letter_code
_entity_poly.pdbx_strand_id
1 'polypeptide(L)'
;MDWCEKATPKFIETELGREKLCKHCQEYWPADSDFWYMVKDTLKDGTVVHRPDSACKGCYEAVYKAGRSKRKNNKKSFHERGKAA
;
A
#
# COMPACT_ATOMS: atom_id res chain seq x y z
N MET A 1 25.90 1.52 25.02
CA MET A 1 25.01 0.43 24.56
C MET A 1 24.75 0.69 23.10
N ASP A 2 25.46 -0.01 22.23
CA ASP A 2 25.33 0.10 20.78
C ASP A 2 24.07 -0.66 20.36
N TRP A 3 22.93 0.05 20.37
CA TRP A 3 21.70 -0.48 19.80
C TRP A 3 21.77 -0.31 18.27
N CYS A 4 22.60 -1.14 17.63
CA CYS A 4 22.52 -1.35 16.19
C CYS A 4 21.24 -2.17 15.93
N GLU A 5 20.09 -1.49 15.93
CA GLU A 5 18.84 -2.05 15.45
C GLU A 5 19.05 -2.48 14.00
N LYS A 6 19.17 -3.81 13.80
CA LYS A 6 19.34 -4.44 12.48
C LYS A 6 18.25 -3.94 11.52
N ALA A 7 18.59 -2.94 10.71
CA ALA A 7 17.72 -2.47 9.64
C ALA A 7 17.57 -3.60 8.62
N THR A 8 16.39 -4.23 8.57
CA THR A 8 16.09 -5.22 7.54
C THR A 8 16.18 -4.56 6.16
N PRO A 9 16.97 -5.10 5.23
CA PRO A 9 17.14 -4.49 3.92
C PRO A 9 15.80 -4.48 3.17
N LYS A 10 15.49 -3.33 2.54
CA LYS A 10 14.23 -3.13 1.81
C LYS A 10 14.10 -4.04 0.58
N PHE A 11 15.22 -4.39 -0.03
CA PHE A 11 15.31 -5.28 -1.17
C PHE A 11 16.38 -6.33 -0.89
N ILE A 12 16.11 -7.56 -1.33
CA ILE A 12 17.07 -8.66 -1.31
C ILE A 12 17.15 -9.24 -2.72
N GLU A 13 18.31 -9.77 -3.06
CA GLU A 13 18.51 -10.52 -4.31
C GLU A 13 18.63 -11.99 -3.93
N THR A 14 17.73 -12.80 -4.44
CA THR A 14 17.72 -14.25 -4.29
C THR A 14 17.95 -14.91 -5.65
N GLU A 15 18.17 -16.21 -5.65
CA GLU A 15 18.35 -17.01 -6.87
C GLU A 15 17.19 -16.89 -7.87
N LEU A 16 15.99 -16.56 -7.39
CA LEU A 16 14.77 -16.36 -8.17
C LEU A 16 14.60 -14.91 -8.66
N GLY A 17 15.40 -13.96 -8.18
CA GLY A 17 15.38 -12.56 -8.61
C GLY A 17 15.36 -11.56 -7.45
N ARG A 18 14.87 -10.35 -7.75
CA ARG A 18 14.78 -9.25 -6.77
C ARG A 18 13.48 -9.33 -6.00
N GLU A 19 13.59 -9.41 -4.68
CA GLU A 19 12.46 -9.38 -3.76
C GLU A 19 12.47 -8.10 -2.93
N LYS A 20 11.29 -7.67 -2.49
CA LYS A 20 11.07 -6.46 -1.72
C LYS A 20 10.33 -6.77 -0.43
N LEU A 21 10.72 -6.12 0.66
CA LEU A 21 10.05 -6.22 1.95
C LEU A 21 8.80 -5.33 2.00
N CYS A 22 7.65 -5.92 2.35
CA CYS A 22 6.44 -5.15 2.61
C CYS A 22 6.51 -4.48 3.98
N LYS A 23 6.27 -3.17 4.05
CA LYS A 23 6.31 -2.41 5.32
C LYS A 23 5.23 -2.82 6.34
N HIS A 24 4.19 -3.53 5.90
CA HIS A 24 3.03 -3.88 6.73
C HIS A 24 3.08 -5.32 7.23
N CYS A 25 3.32 -6.30 6.35
CA CYS A 25 3.43 -7.71 6.76
C CYS A 25 4.87 -8.15 7.07
N GLN A 26 5.87 -7.30 6.83
CA GLN A 26 7.29 -7.60 7.04
C GLN A 26 7.76 -8.88 6.35
N GLU A 27 7.16 -9.18 5.19
CA GLU A 27 7.47 -10.35 4.38
C GLU A 27 8.06 -9.92 3.03
N TYR A 28 9.00 -10.71 2.52
CA TYR A 28 9.62 -10.51 1.23
C TYR A 28 8.73 -11.09 0.12
N TRP A 29 8.49 -10.28 -0.90
CA TRP A 29 7.71 -10.67 -2.07
C TRP A 29 8.47 -10.27 -3.34
N PRO A 30 8.33 -11.02 -4.45
CA PRO A 30 8.95 -10.67 -5.73
C PRO A 30 8.62 -9.23 -6.10
N ALA A 31 9.63 -8.43 -6.49
CA ALA A 31 9.48 -7.01 -6.82
C ALA A 31 8.79 -6.78 -8.18
N ASP A 32 7.76 -7.57 -8.47
CA ASP A 32 7.06 -7.65 -9.74
C ASP A 32 5.70 -6.94 -9.69
N SER A 33 5.12 -6.70 -10.86
CA SER A 33 3.82 -6.02 -11.02
C SER A 33 2.65 -6.83 -10.44
N ASP A 34 2.85 -8.13 -10.23
CA ASP A 34 1.82 -9.02 -9.69
C ASP A 34 1.58 -8.76 -8.20
N PHE A 35 2.65 -8.60 -7.42
CA PHE A 35 2.60 -8.43 -5.97
C PHE A 35 2.54 -6.96 -5.51
N TRP A 36 2.93 -6.01 -6.38
CA TRP A 36 3.03 -4.59 -6.03
C TRP A 36 2.25 -3.70 -6.98
N TYR A 37 1.71 -2.59 -6.46
CA TYR A 37 1.23 -1.51 -7.33
C TYR A 37 2.42 -0.66 -7.77
N MET A 38 2.58 -0.46 -9.08
CA MET A 38 3.61 0.43 -9.62
C MET A 38 3.18 1.88 -9.51
N VAL A 39 3.84 2.64 -8.64
CA VAL A 39 3.61 4.07 -8.49
C VAL A 39 4.56 4.87 -9.38
N LYS A 40 4.03 5.95 -9.95
CA LYS A 40 4.84 6.92 -10.70
C LYS A 40 5.62 7.76 -9.72
N ASP A 41 6.93 7.82 -9.91
CA ASP A 41 7.85 8.62 -9.13
C ASP A 41 8.62 9.50 -10.12
N THR A 42 8.60 10.81 -9.88
CA THR A 42 9.33 11.74 -10.72
C THR A 42 10.69 11.98 -10.09
N LEU A 43 11.75 11.57 -10.79
CA LEU A 43 13.11 11.81 -10.35
C LEU A 43 13.42 13.31 -10.43
N LYS A 44 14.44 13.76 -9.70
CA LYS A 44 14.89 15.16 -9.69
C LYS A 44 15.25 15.69 -11.09
N ASP A 45 15.63 14.79 -11.99
CA ASP A 45 15.95 15.05 -13.39
C ASP A 45 14.69 15.24 -14.28
N GLY A 46 13.49 15.16 -13.71
CA GLY A 46 12.22 15.23 -14.45
C GLY A 46 11.81 13.91 -15.12
N THR A 47 12.67 12.90 -15.11
CA THR A 47 12.35 11.56 -15.64
C THR A 47 11.29 10.88 -14.75
N VAL A 48 10.20 10.41 -15.36
CA VAL A 48 9.17 9.64 -14.67
C VAL A 48 9.56 8.17 -14.66
N VAL A 49 9.77 7.61 -13.48
CA VAL A 49 10.07 6.19 -13.27
C VAL A 49 8.92 5.49 -12.55
N HIS A 50 8.74 4.21 -12.83
CA HIS A 50 7.75 3.39 -12.15
C HIS A 50 8.44 2.56 -11.08
N ARG A 51 8.03 2.70 -9.83
CA ARG A 51 8.59 1.95 -8.69
C ARG A 51 7.49 1.17 -7.96
N PRO A 52 7.79 -0.02 -7.41
CA PRO A 52 6.81 -0.75 -6.60
C PRO A 52 6.48 0.01 -5.30
N ASP A 53 5.19 0.13 -4.98
CA ASP A 53 4.67 0.79 -3.78
C ASP A 53 5.22 0.18 -2.49
N SER A 54 5.21 0.92 -1.38
CA SER A 54 5.74 0.42 -0.10
C SER A 54 4.94 -0.73 0.53
N ALA A 55 3.69 -0.94 0.14
CA ALA A 55 2.84 -2.05 0.58
C ALA A 55 2.61 -3.06 -0.55
N CYS A 56 2.63 -4.36 -0.23
CA CYS A 56 2.16 -5.39 -1.17
C CYS A 56 0.66 -5.19 -1.44
N LYS A 57 0.15 -5.66 -2.58
CA LYS A 57 -1.27 -5.46 -2.96
C LYS A 57 -2.24 -5.95 -1.88
N GLY A 58 -1.94 -7.07 -1.22
CA GLY A 58 -2.75 -7.60 -0.12
C GLY A 58 -2.86 -6.63 1.07
N CYS A 59 -1.74 -6.05 1.51
CA CYS A 59 -1.75 -5.02 2.55
C CYS A 59 -2.30 -3.68 2.04
N TYR A 60 -2.10 -3.37 0.76
CA TYR A 60 -2.55 -2.13 0.16
C TYR A 60 -4.08 -1.99 0.23
N GLU A 61 -4.82 -3.06 -0.06
CA GLU A 61 -6.28 -3.04 0.08
C GLU A 61 -6.70 -2.81 1.54
N ALA A 62 -6.09 -3.51 2.50
CA ALA A 62 -6.41 -3.35 3.91
C ALA A 62 -6.14 -1.92 4.41
N VAL A 63 -5.02 -1.32 4.00
CA VAL A 63 -4.55 -0.01 4.50
C VAL A 63 -5.26 1.15 3.80
N TYR A 64 -5.34 1.12 2.48
CA TYR A 64 -5.84 2.25 1.68
C TYR A 64 -7.34 2.19 1.38
N LYS A 65 -7.96 0.99 1.36
CA LYS A 65 -9.41 0.84 1.08
C LYS A 65 -10.27 0.99 2.34
N ALA A 66 -9.77 0.62 3.51
CA ALA A 66 -10.50 0.74 4.78
C ALA A 66 -10.89 2.19 5.15
N GLY A 67 -10.19 3.19 4.61
CA GLY A 67 -10.53 4.60 4.80
C GLY A 67 -11.68 5.12 3.90
N ARG A 68 -12.00 4.45 2.79
CA ARG A 68 -13.02 4.91 1.82
C ARG A 68 -14.45 4.62 2.27
N SER A 69 -14.68 3.51 2.97
CA SER A 69 -16.01 3.07 3.40
C SER A 69 -16.60 3.87 4.58
N LYS A 70 -15.82 4.75 5.23
CA LYS A 70 -16.31 5.60 6.33
C LYS A 70 -17.06 6.85 5.90
N ARG A 71 -17.10 7.21 4.61
CA ARG A 71 -17.97 8.29 4.12
C ARG A 71 -19.41 7.78 4.02
N LYS A 72 -20.10 7.67 5.16
CA LYS A 72 -21.55 7.53 5.17
C LYS A 72 -22.12 8.78 4.49
N ASN A 73 -22.74 8.61 3.33
CA ASN A 73 -23.51 9.66 2.69
C ASN A 73 -24.58 10.14 3.68
N ASN A 74 -24.52 11.39 4.14
CA ASN A 74 -25.50 11.94 5.09
C ASN A 74 -26.84 12.23 4.41
N LYS A 75 -26.94 12.09 3.07
CA LYS A 75 -28.22 12.12 2.37
C LYS A 75 -28.92 10.77 2.48
N LYS A 76 -29.74 10.65 3.52
CA LYS A 76 -30.79 9.62 3.61
C LYS A 76 -31.91 9.95 2.61
N SER A 77 -32.44 8.94 1.94
CA SER A 77 -33.59 9.12 1.04
C SER A 77 -34.84 9.57 1.81
N PHE A 78 -35.81 10.15 1.11
CA PHE A 78 -37.08 10.59 1.72
C PHE A 78 -37.83 9.42 2.41
N HIS A 79 -37.63 8.19 1.93
CA HIS A 79 -38.20 6.98 2.50
C HIS A 79 -37.54 6.55 3.83
N GLU A 80 -36.27 6.89 4.04
CA GLU A 80 -35.53 6.60 5.27
C GLU A 80 -35.71 7.67 6.36
N ARG A 81 -36.26 8.84 6.01
CA ARG A 81 -36.68 9.89 6.95
C ARG A 81 -38.12 9.58 7.36
N GLY A 82 -38.30 8.56 8.19
CA GLY A 82 -39.61 8.05 8.59
C GLY A 82 -40.63 9.15 8.84
N LYS A 83 -41.87 8.94 8.38
CA LYS A 83 -43.03 9.78 8.74
C LYS A 83 -43.04 9.95 10.26
N ALA A 84 -42.79 11.16 10.74
CA ALA A 84 -43.18 11.53 12.09
C ALA A 84 -44.72 11.44 12.12
N ALA A 85 -45.21 10.48 12.90
CA ALA A 85 -46.62 10.34 13.23
C ALA A 85 -47.06 11.49 14.16
#